data_AF-K7Z0Z2-F1
#
_entry.id   AF-K7Z0Z2-F1
#
_cell.length_a   1.000
_cell.length_b   1.000
_cell.length_c   1.000
_cell.angle_alpha   90.00
_cell.angle_beta   90.00
_cell.angle_gamma   90.00
#
_symmetry.space_group_name_H-M   'P 1'
#
loop_
_entity.id
_entity.type
_entity.pdbx_description
1 polymer ?
#
loop_
_entity_poly.entity_id
_entity_poly.type
_entity_poly.pdbx_seq_one_letter_code
_entity_poly.pdbx_strand_id
1 'polypeptide(L)' 'MKTTKFIEAEQIAFEEVAENWVSVKFGDEKFVIDVDTLFDLSFRCASFLAQVEAKEEEQAEMQGTCACEGIPAEAKVH' A
#
# COMPACT_ATOMS: atom_id res chain seq x y z
N MET A 1 17.75 -11.98 12.13
CA MET A 1 16.47 -11.77 11.41
C MET A 1 15.82 -10.54 11.98
N LYS A 2 15.65 -9.46 11.18
CA LYS A 2 14.89 -8.29 11.62
C LYS A 2 13.41 -8.70 11.60
N THR A 3 12.81 -8.81 12.77
CA THR A 3 11.39 -9.10 12.94
C THR A 3 10.59 -7.90 12.46
N THR A 4 10.21 -7.92 11.19
CA THR A 4 9.14 -7.05 10.69
C THR A 4 7.86 -7.53 11.37
N LYS A 5 7.47 -6.86 12.46
CA LYS A 5 6.11 -7.01 12.99
C LYS A 5 5.20 -6.42 11.93
N PHE A 6 4.46 -7.27 11.22
CA PHE A 6 3.28 -6.80 10.52
C PHE A 6 2.35 -6.23 11.59
N ILE A 7 2.24 -4.92 11.62
CA ILE A 7 1.26 -4.22 12.45
C ILE A 7 -0.09 -4.62 11.84
N GLU A 8 -0.84 -5.48 12.52
CA GLU A 8 -2.28 -5.69 12.20
C GLU A 8 -2.86 -4.29 12.07
N ALA A 9 -3.49 -3.97 10.93
CA ALA A 9 -3.87 -2.61 10.55
C ALA A 9 -4.42 -1.84 11.76
N GLU A 10 -3.54 -1.09 12.43
CA GLU A 10 -3.86 -0.46 13.71
C GLU A 10 -4.96 0.56 13.39
N GLN A 11 -6.05 0.49 14.15
CA GLN A 11 -7.23 1.30 13.88
C GLN A 11 -6.83 2.78 13.88
N ILE A 12 -6.93 3.43 12.71
CA ILE A 12 -6.80 4.88 12.57
C ILE A 12 -8.19 5.48 12.75
N ALA A 13 -8.36 6.31 13.77
CA ALA A 13 -9.60 7.04 14.02
C ALA A 13 -9.35 8.55 14.09
N PHE A 14 -10.12 9.32 13.32
CA PHE A 14 -10.19 10.77 13.45
C PHE A 14 -11.21 11.10 14.54
N GLU A 15 -10.73 11.50 15.72
CA GLU A 15 -11.60 11.73 16.89
C GLU A 15 -12.17 13.15 16.92
N GLU A 16 -11.36 14.14 16.56
CA GLU A 16 -11.74 15.55 16.59
C GLU A 16 -11.09 16.28 15.40
N VAL A 17 -11.89 17.08 14.72
CA VAL A 17 -11.47 17.86 13.55
C VAL A 17 -11.78 19.33 13.83
N ALA A 18 -10.73 20.13 13.97
CA ALA A 18 -10.81 21.58 14.07
C ALA A 18 -10.33 22.22 12.77
N GLU A 19 -10.45 23.55 12.67
CA GLU A 19 -10.05 24.30 11.46
C GLU A 19 -8.56 24.19 11.15
N ASN A 20 -7.71 24.14 12.18
CA ASN A 20 -6.25 24.15 12.03
C ASN A 20 -5.55 22.89 12.57
N TRP A 21 -6.27 21.97 13.22
CA TRP A 21 -5.68 20.72 13.70
C TRP A 21 -6.68 19.57 13.72
N VAL A 22 -6.15 18.35 13.73
CA VAL A 22 -6.92 17.11 13.78
C VAL A 22 -6.32 16.19 14.84
N SER A 23 -7.17 15.60 15.67
CA SER A 23 -6.80 14.54 16.62
C SER A 23 -6.98 13.19 15.95
N VAL A 24 -5.88 12.44 15.81
CA VAL A 24 -5.84 11.10 15.24
C VAL A 24 -5.46 10.12 16.34
N LYS A 25 -6.25 9.07 16.52
CA LYS A 25 -5.91 7.92 17.36
C LYS A 25 -5.37 6.80 16.48
N PHE A 26 -4.23 6.25 16.87
CA PHE A 26 -3.58 5.11 16.22
C PHE A 26 -3.26 4.07 17.29
N GLY A 27 -3.97 2.95 17.26
CA GLY A 27 -3.98 2.00 18.37
C GLY A 27 -4.50 2.67 19.66
N ASP A 28 -3.70 2.63 20.73
CA ASP A 28 -4.01 3.30 22.00
C ASP A 28 -3.36 4.70 22.12
N GLU A 29 -2.59 5.12 21.12
CA GLU A 29 -1.89 6.39 21.11
C GLU A 29 -2.69 7.48 20.42
N LYS A 30 -2.59 8.71 20.93
CA LYS A 30 -3.29 9.89 20.41
C LYS A 30 -2.29 10.92 19.92
N PHE A 31 -2.51 11.38 18.70
CA PHE A 31 -1.69 12.36 17.99
C PHE A 31 -2.53 13.59 17.66
N VAL A 32 -1.93 14.76 17.76
CA VAL A 32 -2.52 16.01 17.26
C VAL A 32 -1.66 16.48 16.09
N ILE A 33 -2.29 16.66 14.95
CA ILE A 33 -1.62 16.99 13.69
C ILE A 33 -2.21 18.29 13.18
N ASP A 34 -1.36 19.24 12.81
CA ASP A 34 -1.77 20.45 12.12
C ASP A 34 -2.36 20.12 10.73
N VAL A 35 -3.43 20.82 10.32
CA VAL A 35 -4.17 20.49 9.09
C VAL A 35 -3.29 20.60 7.84
N ASP A 36 -2.40 21.58 7.75
CA ASP A 36 -1.49 21.72 6.59
C ASP A 36 -0.52 20.54 6.54
N THR A 37 -0.03 20.09 7.71
CA THR A 37 0.81 18.90 7.80
C THR A 37 0.06 17.64 7.41
N LEU A 38 -1.21 17.50 7.81
CA LEU A 38 -2.06 16.37 7.44
C LEU A 38 -2.32 16.35 5.92
N PHE A 39 -2.53 17.53 5.32
CA PHE A 39 -2.68 17.67 3.88
C PHE A 39 -1.42 17.20 3.15
N ASP A 40 -0.23 17.71 3.51
CA ASP A 40 1.04 17.29 2.93
C ASP A 40 1.28 15.78 3.06
N LEU A 41 0.97 15.20 4.23
CA LEU A 41 1.05 13.76 4.47
C LEU A 41 0.14 12.98 3.52
N SER A 42 -1.09 13.44 3.30
CA SER A 42 -2.04 12.76 2.41
C SER A 42 -1.54 12.67 0.97
N PHE A 43 -0.93 13.74 0.44
CA PHE A 43 -0.33 13.73 -0.90
C PHE A 43 0.86 12.78 -1.00
N ARG A 44 1.72 12.77 0.03
CA ARG A 44 2.88 11.85 0.06
C ARG A 44 2.44 10.40 0.14
N CYS A 45 1.42 10.09 0.93
CA CYS A 45 0.84 8.75 1.02
C CYS A 45 0.24 8.31 -0.32
N ALA A 46 -0.51 9.19 -1.01
CA ALA A 46 -1.06 8.89 -2.33
C ALA A 46 0.05 8.59 -3.36
N SER A 47 1.12 9.42 -3.38
CA SER A 47 2.26 9.18 -4.25
C SER A 47 3.00 7.89 -3.91
N PHE A 48 3.10 7.53 -2.63
CA PHE A 48 3.72 6.29 -2.21
C PHE A 48 2.89 5.07 -2.63
N LEU A 49 1.57 5.11 -2.47
CA LEU A 49 0.68 4.03 -2.91
C LEU A 49 0.79 3.80 -4.42
N ALA A 50 0.80 4.87 -5.23
CA ALA A 50 1.00 4.75 -6.67
C ALA A 50 2.35 4.09 -7.04
N GLN A 51 3.41 4.35 -6.26
CA GLN A 51 4.71 3.67 -6.46
C GLN A 51 4.68 2.19 -6.05
N VAL A 52 3.90 1.83 -5.03
CA VAL A 52 3.70 0.44 -4.62
C VAL A 52 2.94 -0.31 -5.71
N GLU A 53 1.83 0.26 -6.20
CA GLU A 53 1.03 -0.32 -7.28
C GLU A 53 1.87 -0.56 -8.54
N ALA A 54 2.63 0.44 -8.99
CA ALA A 54 3.50 0.31 -10.16
C ALA A 54 4.56 -0.81 -10.00
N LYS A 55 5.10 -0.99 -8.78
CA LYS A 55 6.04 -2.08 -8.50
C LYS A 55 5.39 -3.45 -8.48
N GLU A 56 4.15 -3.55 -8.00
CA GLU A 56 3.39 -4.79 -8.03
C GLU A 56 3.02 -5.18 -9.47
N GLU A 57 2.66 -4.21 -10.31
CA GLU A 57 2.44 -4.42 -11.75
C GLU A 57 3.70 -4.91 -12.45
N GLU A 58 4.86 -4.26 -12.25
CA GLU A 58 6.14 -4.70 -12.82
C GLU A 58 6.51 -6.13 -12.38
N GLN A 59 6.29 -6.46 -11.10
CA GLN A 59 6.53 -7.81 -10.59
C GLN A 59 5.57 -8.84 -11.20
N ALA A 60 4.31 -8.49 -11.43
CA ALA A 60 3.35 -9.37 -12.09
C ALA A 60 3.73 -9.62 -13.56
N GLU A 61 4.23 -8.60 -14.26
CA GLU A 61 4.75 -8.74 -15.63
C GLU A 61 6.00 -9.63 -15.68
N MET A 62 6.90 -9.53 -14.70
CA MET A 62 8.09 -10.37 -14.61
C MET A 62 7.81 -11.81 -14.17
N GLN A 63 6.78 -12.05 -13.34
CA GLN A 63 6.36 -13.38 -12.90
C GLN A 63 5.40 -14.07 -13.89
N GLY A 64 4.96 -13.35 -14.92
CA GLY A 64 4.24 -13.92 -16.05
C GLY A 64 5.15 -14.81 -16.89
N THR A 65 5.34 -16.07 -16.47
CA THR A 65 5.65 -17.15 -17.42
C THR A 65 4.63 -17.05 -18.55
N CYS A 66 5.08 -16.96 -19.81
CA CYS A 66 4.17 -16.97 -20.93
C CYS A 66 3.24 -18.19 -20.81
N ALA A 67 1.92 -17.99 -20.84
CA ALA A 67 0.96 -19.08 -20.90
C ALA A 67 1.19 -20.04 -22.10
N CYS A 68 2.05 -19.64 -23.04
CA CYS A 68 2.50 -20.42 -24.18
C CYS A 68 3.62 -21.44 -23.89
N GLU A 69 4.35 -21.34 -22.77
CA GLU A 69 5.46 -22.26 -22.45
C GLU A 69 4.99 -23.57 -21.80
N GLY A 70 3.70 -23.67 -21.45
CA GLY A 70 3.07 -24.87 -20.87
C GLY A 70 2.41 -25.80 -21.89
N ILE A 71 2.51 -25.54 -23.20
CA ILE A 71 1.96 -26.45 -24.21
C ILE A 71 3.07 -27.43 -24.62
N PRO A 72 3.04 -28.70 -24.18
CA PRO A 72 3.98 -29.70 -24.68
C PRO A 72 3.86 -29.77 -26.21
N ALA A 73 5.00 -29.78 -26.89
CA ALA A 73 5.13 -29.78 -28.35
C ALA A 73 4.45 -30.97 -29.07
N GLU A 74 3.80 -31.87 -28.33
CA GLU A 74 3.12 -33.07 -28.82
C GLU A 74 1.66 -32.83 -29.27
N ALA A 75 1.12 -31.62 -29.11
CA ALA A 75 -0.21 -31.26 -29.64
C ALA A 75 -0.20 -30.80 -31.12
N LYS A 76 0.88 -31.07 -31.87
CA LYS A 76 0.86 -31.00 -33.34
C LYS A 76 0.44 -32.36 -33.89
N VAL A 77 -0.86 -32.61 -33.87
CA VAL A 77 -1.50 -33.77 -34.51
C VAL A 77 -1.32 -33.68 -36.04
N HIS A 78 -1.10 -34.85 -36.63
CA HIS A 78 -1.15 -35.23 -38.05
C HIS A 78 -2.07 -34.41 -38.96
#